data_AF-A0A1A8EZS5-F1
#
_entry.id   AF-A0A1A8EZS5-F1
#
_cell.length_a   1.000
_cell.length_b   1.000
_cell.length_c   1.000
_cell.angle_alpha   90.00
_cell.angle_beta   90.00
_cell.angle_gamma   90.00
#
_symmetry.space_group_name_H-M   'P 1'
#
loop_
_entity.id
_entity.type
_entity.pdbx_description
1 polymer ?
#
loop_
_entity_poly.entity_id
_entity_poly.type
_entity_poly.pdbx_seq_one_letter_code
_entity_poly.pdbx_strand_id
1 'polypeptide(L)'
;APGPIAEIELWRDRAFALSALCQQLKQPMVQKILDVTTKANPAIIHSLNGTIADLSKYHSESDNNVFFLKTLERHFLNLAAGSDFAMMKETIPDMMESVQIVWQISRHYNSNERMVPLMERIAWQLCERVSRGLDVLKLFKVNREEAYSMVLGAKSVLEQWKSSYYDVRAAIEKLGRAPRWEFDHKRLFEISDYMASVCQDLGYVFQVQKEFHNFFDPDMKSREQIKEMLIRLDGLVSLFEEVGFDPFSISENGNWKKVMQDFDSALGVIEEEIIEFVDLSFQNLQSSAAVFEMLLKFQQIPSRKAIDDHLKQKFDDVLIQYCSEVDRINEIFDAEKSKPPLVKCVAPVAGSIRWARTLLCHIKQPILSFLKVAQMLKSEQSNMIKIKYKDTALRIREYETKKYEDWLKETENIWSLLKQPLLTIRENQDL
;
A
#
# COMPACT_ATOMS: atom_id res chain seq x y z
N ALA A 1 26.59 6.32 -18.67
CA ALA A 1 27.93 6.68 -18.14
C ALA A 1 28.54 5.43 -17.51
N PRO A 2 29.86 5.27 -17.40
CA PRO A 2 30.39 4.12 -16.67
C PRO A 2 30.09 4.27 -15.17
N GLY A 3 29.75 3.17 -14.49
CA GLY A 3 29.41 3.15 -13.06
C GLY A 3 30.58 3.56 -12.14
N PRO A 4 30.38 3.54 -10.81
CA PRO A 4 31.36 4.05 -9.85
C PRO A 4 32.65 3.21 -9.80
N ILE A 5 32.60 1.93 -10.19
CA ILE A 5 33.80 1.06 -10.32
C ILE A 5 34.80 1.64 -11.32
N ALA A 6 34.33 2.27 -12.40
CA ALA A 6 35.22 2.85 -13.40
C ALA A 6 36.02 4.04 -12.87
N GLU A 7 35.57 4.70 -11.79
CA GLU A 7 36.37 5.72 -11.11
C GLU A 7 37.55 5.07 -10.38
N ILE A 8 37.34 3.91 -9.75
CA ILE A 8 38.40 3.14 -9.09
C ILE A 8 39.44 2.69 -10.11
N GLU A 9 38.99 2.09 -11.22
CA GLU A 9 39.90 1.62 -12.28
C GLU A 9 40.69 2.77 -12.92
N LEU A 10 40.06 3.92 -13.15
CA LEU A 10 40.76 5.12 -13.64
C LEU A 10 41.94 5.51 -12.72
N TRP A 11 41.72 5.52 -11.41
CA TRP A 11 42.78 5.88 -10.45
C TRP A 11 43.83 4.78 -10.30
N ARG A 12 43.45 3.51 -10.42
CA ARG A 12 44.39 2.37 -10.46
C ARG A 12 45.32 2.45 -11.66
N ASP A 13 44.77 2.66 -12.85
CA ASP A 13 45.54 2.79 -14.09
C ASP A 13 46.50 3.98 -14.03
N ARG A 14 46.03 5.11 -13.50
CA ARG A 14 46.88 6.30 -13.27
C ARG A 14 48.00 6.01 -12.28
N ALA A 15 47.70 5.40 -11.13
CA ALA A 15 48.72 5.06 -10.14
C ALA A 15 49.76 4.10 -10.74
N PHE A 16 49.31 3.08 -11.46
CA PHE A 16 50.20 2.13 -12.14
C PHE A 16 51.12 2.82 -13.16
N ALA A 17 50.57 3.66 -14.04
CA ALA A 17 51.34 4.39 -15.06
C ALA A 17 52.36 5.35 -14.43
N LEU A 18 51.95 6.14 -13.44
CA LEU A 18 52.82 7.10 -12.75
C LEU A 18 53.90 6.38 -11.93
N SER A 19 53.57 5.24 -11.32
CA SER A 19 54.54 4.41 -10.58
C SER A 19 55.61 3.84 -11.52
N ALA A 20 55.20 3.35 -12.69
CA ALA A 20 56.10 2.87 -13.71
C ALA A 20 57.08 3.97 -14.18
N LEU A 21 56.59 5.20 -14.42
CA LEU A 21 57.44 6.34 -14.77
C LEU A 21 58.42 6.71 -13.64
N CYS A 22 57.95 6.73 -12.39
CA CYS A 22 58.80 6.95 -11.22
C CYS A 22 59.90 5.88 -11.09
N GLN A 23 59.59 4.62 -11.42
CA GLN A 23 60.58 3.54 -11.41
C GLN A 23 61.58 3.66 -12.56
N GLN A 24 61.14 4.07 -13.75
CA GLN A 24 62.04 4.33 -14.90
C GLN A 24 63.07 5.41 -14.56
N LEU A 25 62.66 6.49 -13.90
CA LEU A 25 63.59 7.54 -13.46
C LEU A 25 64.65 7.02 -12.48
N LYS A 26 64.33 6.01 -11.66
CA LYS A 26 65.26 5.41 -10.69
C LYS A 26 66.23 4.42 -11.30
N GLN A 27 66.12 4.08 -12.59
CA GLN A 27 67.00 3.11 -13.22
C GLN A 27 68.45 3.61 -13.24
N PRO A 28 69.45 2.73 -12.98
CA PRO A 28 70.86 3.15 -12.91
C PRO A 28 71.38 3.85 -14.17
N MET A 29 70.90 3.45 -15.35
CA MET A 29 71.27 4.08 -16.61
C MET A 29 70.71 5.51 -16.72
N VAL A 30 69.44 5.71 -16.35
CA VAL A 30 68.80 7.02 -16.38
C VAL A 30 69.47 7.97 -15.39
N GLN A 31 69.81 7.51 -14.19
CA GLN A 31 70.55 8.29 -13.20
C GLN A 31 71.92 8.75 -13.73
N LYS A 32 72.68 7.87 -14.39
CA LYS A 32 73.95 8.25 -15.04
C LYS A 32 73.77 9.31 -16.12
N ILE A 33 72.71 9.21 -16.94
CA ILE A 33 72.39 10.21 -17.97
C ILE A 33 72.07 11.55 -17.32
N LEU A 34 71.29 11.56 -16.23
CA LEU A 34 70.95 12.76 -15.48
C LEU A 34 72.21 13.42 -14.88
N ASP A 35 73.13 12.64 -14.30
CA ASP A 35 74.39 13.15 -13.73
C ASP A 35 75.29 13.81 -14.78
N VAL A 36 75.43 13.19 -15.96
CA VAL A 36 76.21 13.76 -17.07
C VAL A 36 75.54 15.02 -17.61
N THR A 37 74.23 14.97 -17.82
CA THR A 37 73.44 16.11 -18.34
C THR A 37 73.45 17.29 -17.37
N THR A 38 73.46 17.04 -16.06
CA THR A 38 73.59 18.08 -15.03
C THR A 38 74.89 18.86 -15.16
N LYS A 39 75.99 18.17 -15.50
CA LYS A 39 77.29 18.81 -15.73
C LYS A 39 77.37 19.55 -17.07
N ALA A 40 76.67 19.07 -18.08
CA ALA A 40 76.71 19.62 -19.44
C ALA A 40 75.75 20.81 -19.64
N ASN A 41 74.52 20.74 -19.12
CA ASN A 41 73.51 21.78 -19.24
C ASN A 41 72.56 21.81 -18.03
N PRO A 42 72.91 22.58 -16.98
CA PRO A 42 72.11 22.67 -15.76
C PRO A 42 70.69 23.21 -15.95
N ALA A 43 70.46 24.06 -16.97
CA ALA A 43 69.15 24.67 -17.20
C ALA A 43 68.08 23.65 -17.60
N ILE A 44 68.44 22.65 -18.41
CA ILE A 44 67.54 21.55 -18.81
C ILE A 44 67.16 20.70 -17.59
N ILE A 45 68.13 20.40 -16.72
CA ILE A 45 67.89 19.63 -15.50
C ILE A 45 67.01 20.38 -14.51
N HIS A 46 67.15 21.71 -14.41
CA HIS A 46 66.25 22.50 -13.57
C HIS A 46 64.79 22.39 -14.02
N SER A 47 64.52 22.49 -15.32
CA SER A 47 63.18 22.31 -15.88
C SER A 47 62.66 20.88 -15.66
N LEU A 48 63.50 19.87 -15.91
CA LEU A 48 63.15 18.46 -15.70
C LEU A 48 62.84 18.15 -14.23
N ASN A 49 63.60 18.72 -13.29
CA ASN A 49 63.35 18.55 -11.86
C ASN A 49 61.96 19.09 -11.46
N GLY A 50 61.48 20.16 -12.10
CA GLY A 50 60.10 20.62 -11.96
C GLY A 50 59.10 19.54 -12.39
N THR A 51 59.29 18.96 -13.57
CA THR A 51 58.43 17.87 -14.07
C THR A 51 58.51 16.60 -13.21
N ILE A 52 59.67 16.26 -12.67
CA ILE A 52 59.84 15.12 -11.75
C ILE A 52 59.12 15.38 -10.42
N ALA A 53 59.15 16.63 -9.93
CA ALA A 53 58.40 17.03 -8.74
C ALA A 53 56.88 16.92 -8.99
N ASP A 54 56.39 17.37 -10.15
CA ASP A 54 55.00 17.22 -10.55
C ASP A 54 54.60 15.74 -10.69
N LEU A 55 55.45 14.92 -11.32
CA LEU A 55 55.24 13.48 -11.43
C LEU A 55 55.11 12.83 -10.05
N SER A 56 56.00 13.19 -9.12
CA SER A 56 55.99 12.66 -7.75
C SER A 56 54.74 13.09 -6.98
N LYS A 57 54.29 14.34 -7.18
CA LYS A 57 53.05 14.87 -6.63
C LYS A 57 51.84 14.10 -7.15
N TYR A 58 51.71 13.93 -8.47
CA TYR A 58 50.60 13.20 -9.08
C TYR A 58 50.60 11.72 -8.71
N HIS A 59 51.77 11.09 -8.58
CA HIS A 59 51.89 9.71 -8.11
C HIS A 59 51.38 9.57 -6.67
N SER A 60 51.81 10.45 -5.77
CA SER A 60 51.35 10.47 -4.36
C SER A 60 49.84 10.71 -4.26
N GLU A 61 49.30 11.62 -5.09
CA GLU A 61 47.86 11.84 -5.20
C GLU A 61 47.11 10.60 -5.69
N SER A 62 47.60 9.93 -6.75
CA SER A 62 46.94 8.74 -7.29
C SER A 62 46.95 7.59 -6.28
N ASP A 63 48.05 7.37 -5.57
CA ASP A 63 48.13 6.35 -4.51
C ASP A 63 47.15 6.63 -3.38
N ASN A 64 47.05 7.90 -2.97
CA ASN A 64 46.09 8.32 -1.93
C ASN A 64 44.64 8.11 -2.37
N ASN A 65 44.31 8.47 -3.62
CA ASN A 65 42.96 8.27 -4.16
C ASN A 65 42.61 6.80 -4.27
N VAL A 66 43.51 5.96 -4.77
CA VAL A 66 43.31 4.50 -4.81
C VAL A 66 43.08 3.94 -3.40
N PHE A 67 43.85 4.39 -2.41
CA PHE A 67 43.68 3.95 -1.01
C PHE A 67 42.27 4.22 -0.48
N PHE A 68 41.76 5.44 -0.66
CA PHE A 68 40.41 5.80 -0.20
C PHE A 68 39.31 5.16 -1.04
N LEU A 69 39.41 5.17 -2.36
CA LEU A 69 38.37 4.60 -3.23
C LEU A 69 38.24 3.08 -3.07
N LYS A 70 39.34 2.38 -2.76
CA LYS A 70 39.31 0.94 -2.49
C LYS A 70 38.42 0.58 -1.30
N THR A 71 38.21 1.47 -0.33
CA THR A 71 37.29 1.21 0.79
C THR A 71 35.83 1.10 0.32
N LEU A 72 35.48 1.73 -0.80
CA LEU A 72 34.15 1.75 -1.40
C LEU A 72 33.92 0.60 -2.40
N GLU A 73 34.98 -0.06 -2.85
CA GLU A 73 34.95 -1.03 -3.96
C GLU A 73 33.94 -2.15 -3.73
N ARG A 74 33.89 -2.73 -2.53
CA ARG A 74 32.95 -3.80 -2.20
C ARG A 74 31.50 -3.33 -2.33
N HIS A 75 31.20 -2.11 -1.87
CA HIS A 75 29.86 -1.54 -1.99
C HIS A 75 29.47 -1.33 -3.45
N PHE A 76 30.39 -0.80 -4.26
CA PHE A 76 30.15 -0.60 -5.69
C PHE A 76 29.97 -1.92 -6.45
N LEU A 77 30.72 -2.96 -6.10
CA LEU A 77 30.54 -4.30 -6.64
C LEU A 77 29.19 -4.89 -6.25
N ASN A 78 28.75 -4.74 -4.99
CA ASN A 78 27.42 -5.16 -4.57
C ASN A 78 26.31 -4.46 -5.36
N LEU A 79 26.42 -3.14 -5.58
CA LEU A 79 25.44 -2.41 -6.41
C LEU A 79 25.51 -2.81 -7.89
N ALA A 80 26.69 -3.15 -8.40
CA ALA A 80 26.89 -3.57 -9.80
C ALA A 80 26.67 -5.08 -10.01
N ALA A 81 26.55 -5.89 -8.97
CA ALA A 81 26.24 -7.30 -9.07
C ALA A 81 24.78 -7.59 -8.68
N GLY A 82 24.21 -6.74 -7.82
CA GLY A 82 22.87 -6.89 -7.26
C GLY A 82 21.83 -7.19 -8.33
N SER A 83 21.31 -8.41 -8.31
CA SER A 83 20.07 -8.81 -8.98
C SER A 83 18.86 -8.64 -8.06
N ASP A 84 19.10 -8.41 -6.76
CA ASP A 84 18.08 -8.27 -5.72
C ASP A 84 18.09 -6.85 -5.14
N PHE A 85 16.93 -6.19 -5.21
CA PHE A 85 16.73 -4.86 -4.67
C PHE A 85 16.84 -4.81 -3.14
N ALA A 86 16.55 -5.91 -2.42
CA ALA A 86 16.69 -5.95 -0.97
C ALA A 86 18.15 -5.78 -0.55
N MET A 87 19.07 -6.58 -1.13
CA MET A 87 20.50 -6.45 -0.90
C MET A 87 21.03 -5.03 -1.24
N MET A 88 20.56 -4.46 -2.36
CA MET A 88 20.96 -3.10 -2.75
C MET A 88 20.51 -2.07 -1.71
N LYS A 89 19.27 -2.16 -1.24
CA LYS A 89 18.71 -1.28 -0.21
C LYS A 89 19.53 -1.34 1.08
N GLU A 90 19.92 -2.54 1.51
CA GLU A 90 20.76 -2.73 2.71
C GLU A 90 22.19 -2.20 2.53
N THR A 91 22.74 -2.25 1.32
CA THR A 91 24.11 -1.79 1.04
C THR A 91 24.24 -0.25 1.03
N ILE A 92 23.16 0.47 0.70
CA ILE A 92 23.18 1.93 0.49
C ILE A 92 23.59 2.72 1.76
N PRO A 93 23.01 2.49 2.94
CA PRO A 93 23.38 3.20 4.16
C PRO A 93 24.88 3.06 4.48
N ASP A 94 25.40 1.82 4.56
CA ASP A 94 26.81 1.54 4.85
C ASP A 94 27.76 2.16 3.81
N MET A 95 27.35 2.14 2.55
CA MET A 95 28.09 2.80 1.47
C MET A 95 28.14 4.31 1.70
N MET A 96 27.01 4.94 2.02
CA MET A 96 26.94 6.39 2.23
C MET A 96 27.79 6.83 3.42
N GLU A 97 27.80 6.07 4.52
CA GLU A 97 28.71 6.29 5.66
C GLU A 97 30.18 6.16 5.24
N SER A 98 30.51 5.17 4.40
CA SER A 98 31.87 5.01 3.89
C SER A 98 32.27 6.19 3.00
N VAL A 99 31.36 6.70 2.17
CA VAL A 99 31.58 7.91 1.35
C VAL A 99 31.77 9.13 2.26
N GLN A 100 31.01 9.26 3.35
CA GLN A 100 31.19 10.31 4.36
C GLN A 100 32.60 10.30 4.96
N ILE A 101 33.12 9.12 5.31
CA ILE A 101 34.49 8.98 5.84
C ILE A 101 35.51 9.46 4.80
N VAL A 102 35.33 9.07 3.53
CA VAL A 102 36.19 9.53 2.43
C VAL A 102 36.13 11.05 2.28
N TRP A 103 34.95 11.66 2.35
CA TRP A 103 34.78 13.12 2.31
C TRP A 103 35.50 13.86 3.45
N GLN A 104 35.45 13.30 4.66
CA GLN A 104 36.02 13.94 5.85
C GLN A 104 37.54 13.82 5.92
N ILE A 105 38.11 12.71 5.42
CA ILE A 105 39.53 12.38 5.64
C ILE A 105 40.37 12.52 4.37
N SER A 106 39.82 12.26 3.18
CA SER A 106 40.57 12.35 1.93
C SER A 106 41.00 13.78 1.63
N ARG A 107 42.22 13.96 1.15
CA ARG A 107 42.75 15.28 0.75
C ARG A 107 42.24 15.74 -0.61
N HIS A 108 41.68 14.82 -1.40
CA HIS A 108 41.32 15.07 -2.79
C HIS A 108 39.83 14.85 -3.05
N TYR A 109 39.19 13.94 -2.30
CA TYR A 109 37.74 13.70 -2.37
C TYR A 109 36.94 14.51 -1.33
N ASN A 110 37.53 15.55 -0.72
CA ASN A 110 36.85 16.48 0.19
C ASN A 110 36.34 17.76 -0.52
N SER A 111 36.26 17.75 -1.85
CA SER A 111 35.76 18.87 -2.65
C SER A 111 34.63 18.42 -3.59
N ASN A 112 33.73 19.36 -3.89
CA ASN A 112 32.60 19.11 -4.78
C ASN A 112 33.05 18.66 -6.18
N GLU A 113 34.22 19.14 -6.65
CA GLU A 113 34.76 18.82 -7.97
C GLU A 113 34.98 17.32 -8.19
N ARG A 114 35.31 16.56 -7.13
CA ARG A 114 35.54 15.11 -7.22
C ARG A 114 34.42 14.29 -6.62
N MET A 115 33.83 14.75 -5.51
CA MET A 115 32.77 14.00 -4.84
C MET A 115 31.47 13.99 -5.64
N VAL A 116 31.08 15.11 -6.25
CA VAL A 116 29.83 15.16 -7.03
C VAL A 116 29.85 14.19 -8.22
N PRO A 117 30.91 14.15 -9.07
CA PRO A 117 30.97 13.16 -10.13
C PRO A 117 30.94 11.70 -9.65
N LEU A 118 31.53 11.40 -8.48
CA LEU A 118 31.44 10.07 -7.89
C LEU A 118 30.00 9.74 -7.47
N MET A 119 29.34 10.66 -6.78
CA MET A 119 27.93 10.52 -6.36
C MET A 119 26.99 10.38 -7.56
N GLU A 120 27.23 11.11 -8.65
CA GLU A 120 26.49 10.97 -9.91
C GLU A 120 26.67 9.58 -10.52
N ARG A 121 27.88 9.01 -10.49
CA ARG A 121 28.11 7.64 -10.97
C ARG A 121 27.39 6.60 -10.11
N ILE A 122 27.32 6.81 -8.79
CA ILE A 122 26.55 5.95 -7.88
C ILE A 122 25.05 6.04 -8.21
N ALA A 123 24.50 7.26 -8.29
CA ALA A 123 23.10 7.48 -8.66
C ALA A 123 22.77 6.85 -10.02
N TRP A 124 23.64 7.02 -11.02
CA TRP A 124 23.51 6.38 -12.33
C TRP A 124 23.49 4.86 -12.23
N GLN A 125 24.38 4.25 -11.42
CA GLN A 125 24.43 2.80 -11.25
C GLN A 125 23.15 2.25 -10.61
N LEU A 126 22.55 2.97 -9.65
CA LEU A 126 21.28 2.61 -9.04
C LEU A 126 20.12 2.69 -10.05
N CYS A 127 20.05 3.79 -10.80
CA CYS A 127 19.04 3.99 -11.85
C CYS A 127 19.16 2.90 -12.93
N GLU A 128 20.37 2.60 -13.39
CA GLU A 128 20.63 1.55 -14.38
C GLU A 128 20.16 0.16 -13.88
N ARG A 129 20.36 -0.14 -12.59
CA ARG A 129 19.94 -1.40 -11.98
C ARG A 129 18.43 -1.51 -11.89
N VAL A 130 17.76 -0.42 -11.50
CA VAL A 130 16.29 -0.38 -11.46
C VAL A 130 15.71 -0.53 -12.87
N SER A 131 16.21 0.21 -13.85
CA SER A 131 15.75 0.14 -15.24
C SER A 131 15.92 -1.28 -15.83
N ARG A 132 17.06 -1.93 -15.59
CA ARG A 132 17.28 -3.32 -16.06
C ARG A 132 16.51 -4.37 -15.26
N GLY A 133 16.31 -4.15 -13.97
CA GLY A 133 15.59 -5.08 -13.09
C GLY A 133 14.07 -5.02 -13.29
N LEU A 134 13.55 -3.88 -13.72
CA LEU A 134 12.13 -3.65 -14.02
C LEU A 134 11.93 -3.41 -15.52
N ASP A 135 12.00 -4.48 -16.32
CA ASP A 135 11.57 -4.41 -17.73
C ASP A 135 10.04 -4.24 -17.78
N VAL A 136 9.57 -2.99 -17.85
CA VAL A 136 8.13 -2.64 -17.78
C VAL A 136 7.30 -3.40 -18.82
N LEU A 137 7.85 -3.65 -20.01
CA LEU A 137 7.17 -4.36 -21.11
C LEU A 137 6.99 -5.86 -20.83
N LYS A 138 7.74 -6.41 -19.88
CA LYS A 138 7.64 -7.81 -19.43
C LYS A 138 7.10 -7.95 -18.00
N LEU A 139 7.07 -6.85 -17.25
CA LEU A 139 6.71 -6.83 -15.83
C LEU A 139 5.34 -7.44 -15.58
N PHE A 140 4.37 -7.15 -16.46
CA PHE A 140 3.01 -7.66 -16.34
C PHE A 140 2.81 -9.10 -16.86
N LYS A 141 3.83 -9.69 -17.48
CA LYS A 141 3.84 -11.10 -17.94
C LYS A 141 4.33 -12.06 -16.86
N VAL A 142 4.98 -11.53 -15.82
CA VAL A 142 5.43 -12.27 -14.63
C VAL A 142 4.26 -12.40 -13.65
N ASN A 143 4.39 -13.26 -12.64
CA ASN A 143 3.42 -13.34 -11.56
C ASN A 143 3.19 -11.95 -10.92
N ARG A 144 1.92 -11.54 -10.78
CA ARG A 144 1.52 -10.23 -10.26
C ARG A 144 2.09 -9.93 -8.86
N GLU A 145 2.15 -10.93 -7.98
CA GLU A 145 2.68 -10.72 -6.62
C GLU A 145 4.20 -10.49 -6.63
N GLU A 146 4.91 -11.22 -7.49
CA GLU A 146 6.35 -11.06 -7.68
C GLU A 146 6.66 -9.72 -8.33
N ALA A 147 5.94 -9.36 -9.40
CA ALA A 147 6.07 -8.07 -10.08
C ALA A 147 5.82 -6.89 -9.12
N TYR A 148 4.76 -6.97 -8.31
CA TYR A 148 4.46 -5.96 -7.29
C TYR A 148 5.60 -5.83 -6.26
N SER A 149 6.12 -6.95 -5.75
CA SER A 149 7.26 -6.96 -4.83
C SER A 149 8.52 -6.35 -5.45
N MET A 150 8.83 -6.68 -6.71
CA MET A 150 9.96 -6.13 -7.44
C MET A 150 9.85 -4.60 -7.58
N VAL A 151 8.67 -4.09 -7.96
CA VAL A 151 8.41 -2.66 -8.11
C VAL A 151 8.59 -1.91 -6.78
N LEU A 152 8.05 -2.44 -5.68
CA LEU A 152 8.23 -1.86 -4.36
C LEU A 152 9.68 -1.89 -3.88
N GLY A 153 10.40 -2.99 -4.18
CA GLY A 153 11.83 -3.12 -3.91
C GLY A 153 12.64 -2.05 -4.64
N ALA A 154 12.42 -1.89 -5.95
CA ALA A 154 13.10 -0.88 -6.76
C ALA A 154 12.83 0.54 -6.27
N LYS A 155 11.57 0.87 -5.99
CA LYS A 155 11.18 2.15 -5.39
C LYS A 155 11.93 2.41 -4.08
N SER A 156 11.95 1.40 -3.20
CA SER A 156 12.62 1.50 -1.91
C SER A 156 14.13 1.75 -2.04
N VAL A 157 14.79 1.18 -3.05
CA VAL A 157 16.22 1.43 -3.31
C VAL A 157 16.47 2.90 -3.65
N LEU A 158 15.65 3.48 -4.53
CA LEU A 158 15.78 4.88 -4.95
C LEU A 158 15.43 5.86 -3.81
N GLU A 159 14.41 5.56 -3.02
CA GLU A 159 14.07 6.35 -1.82
C GLU A 159 15.17 6.23 -0.75
N GLN A 160 15.74 5.05 -0.55
CA GLN A 160 16.83 4.81 0.40
C GLN A 160 18.09 5.60 0.04
N TRP A 161 18.43 5.68 -1.26
CA TRP A 161 19.54 6.52 -1.74
C TRP A 161 19.41 7.97 -1.28
N LYS A 162 18.23 8.55 -1.47
CA LYS A 162 17.93 9.92 -1.09
C LYS A 162 17.90 10.09 0.43
N SER A 163 17.24 9.19 1.16
CA SER A 163 17.18 9.23 2.62
C SER A 163 18.57 9.18 3.23
N SER A 164 19.41 8.21 2.83
CA SER A 164 20.76 8.04 3.36
C SER A 164 21.65 9.25 3.11
N TYR A 165 21.48 9.95 1.98
CA TYR A 165 22.19 11.22 1.75
C TYR A 165 21.81 12.29 2.79
N TYR A 166 20.51 12.46 3.07
CA TYR A 166 20.04 13.44 4.05
C TYR A 166 20.40 13.05 5.49
N ASP A 167 20.40 11.76 5.81
CA ASP A 167 20.83 11.25 7.12
C ASP A 167 22.32 11.58 7.37
N VAL A 168 23.18 11.30 6.38
CA VAL A 168 24.61 11.65 6.44
C VAL A 168 24.82 13.16 6.49
N ARG A 169 24.06 13.93 5.70
CA ARG A 169 24.10 15.39 5.74
C ARG A 169 23.81 15.91 7.15
N ALA A 170 22.73 15.45 7.76
CA ALA A 170 22.34 15.85 9.11
C ALA A 170 23.42 15.47 10.15
N ALA A 171 24.03 14.29 10.00
CA ALA A 171 25.14 13.87 10.86
C ALA A 171 26.36 14.79 10.73
N ILE A 172 26.74 15.18 9.50
CA ILE A 172 27.86 16.10 9.23
C ILE A 172 27.58 17.49 9.80
N GLU A 173 26.37 18.02 9.60
CA GLU A 173 25.94 19.32 10.14
C GLU A 173 26.01 19.34 11.67
N LYS A 174 25.59 18.25 12.33
CA LYS A 174 25.66 18.11 13.79
C LYS A 174 27.10 18.09 14.32
N LEU A 175 28.04 17.51 13.58
CA LEU A 175 29.46 17.45 13.96
C LEU A 175 30.14 18.82 13.86
N GLY A 176 29.69 19.70 12.96
CA GLY A 176 30.14 21.10 12.83
C GLY A 176 31.61 21.32 12.48
N ARG A 177 32.38 20.26 12.23
CA ARG A 177 33.85 20.29 12.04
C ARG A 177 34.30 19.97 10.61
N ALA A 178 33.40 19.46 9.76
CA ALA A 178 33.71 19.01 8.41
C ALA A 178 33.20 20.00 7.35
N PRO A 179 33.76 19.98 6.12
CA PRO A 179 33.22 20.74 4.99
C PRO A 179 31.74 20.44 4.77
N ARG A 180 30.98 21.47 4.40
CA ARG A 180 29.53 21.37 4.20
C ARG A 180 29.20 20.32 3.14
N TRP A 181 28.38 19.35 3.52
CA TRP A 181 27.89 18.28 2.66
C TRP A 181 26.63 18.74 1.93
N GLU A 182 26.81 19.52 0.88
CA GLU A 182 25.72 20.07 0.08
C GLU A 182 26.07 19.99 -1.40
N PHE A 183 25.27 19.23 -2.14
CA PHE A 183 25.41 19.02 -3.57
C PHE A 183 24.16 19.46 -4.32
N ASP A 184 24.28 19.67 -5.63
CA ASP A 184 23.15 20.02 -6.49
C ASP A 184 22.11 18.88 -6.49
N HIS A 185 20.91 19.18 -5.97
CA HIS A 185 19.84 18.20 -5.84
C HIS A 185 19.35 17.67 -7.18
N LYS A 186 19.32 18.50 -8.24
CA LYS A 186 18.86 18.05 -9.55
C LYS A 186 19.82 17.03 -10.13
N ARG A 187 21.12 17.33 -10.06
CA ARG A 187 22.17 16.43 -10.56
C ARG A 187 22.14 15.06 -9.90
N LEU A 188 21.83 14.99 -8.61
CA LEU A 188 21.85 13.73 -7.85
C LEU A 188 20.52 12.98 -7.80
N PHE A 189 19.39 13.69 -7.80
CA PHE A 189 18.10 13.10 -7.48
C PHE A 189 17.04 13.21 -8.56
N GLU A 190 17.18 14.10 -9.56
CA GLU A 190 16.10 14.35 -10.53
C GLU A 190 15.68 13.07 -11.28
N ILE A 191 16.67 12.29 -11.74
CA ILE A 191 16.42 11.02 -12.44
C ILE A 191 15.89 9.97 -11.47
N SER A 192 16.51 9.79 -10.30
CA SER A 192 16.07 8.77 -9.34
C SER A 192 14.69 9.06 -8.76
N ASP A 193 14.35 10.33 -8.51
CA ASP A 193 13.03 10.76 -8.02
C ASP A 193 11.96 10.48 -9.09
N TYR A 194 12.26 10.79 -10.36
CA TYR A 194 11.36 10.45 -11.46
C TYR A 194 11.15 8.95 -11.57
N MET A 195 12.21 8.15 -11.58
CA MET A 195 12.09 6.69 -11.62
C MET A 195 11.32 6.12 -10.42
N ALA A 196 11.50 6.69 -9.23
CA ALA A 196 10.73 6.31 -8.05
C ALA A 196 9.24 6.64 -8.20
N SER A 197 8.88 7.76 -8.84
CA SER A 197 7.48 8.06 -9.18
C SER A 197 6.88 7.07 -10.17
N VAL A 198 7.64 6.67 -11.19
CA VAL A 198 7.20 5.64 -12.16
C VAL A 198 6.98 4.30 -11.45
N CYS A 199 7.87 3.91 -10.53
CA CYS A 199 7.68 2.72 -9.70
C CYS A 199 6.45 2.85 -8.79
N GLN A 200 6.18 4.03 -8.24
CA GLN A 200 4.98 4.28 -7.43
C GLN A 200 3.71 4.10 -8.24
N ASP A 201 3.68 4.62 -9.47
CA ASP A 201 2.56 4.51 -10.40
C ASP A 201 2.32 3.04 -10.79
N LEU A 202 3.38 2.30 -11.15
CA LEU A 202 3.29 0.86 -11.43
C LEU A 202 2.80 0.06 -10.22
N GLY A 203 3.30 0.38 -9.02
CA GLY A 203 2.84 -0.24 -7.79
C GLY A 203 1.36 0.02 -7.53
N TYR A 204 0.89 1.23 -7.83
CA TYR A 204 -0.52 1.58 -7.74
C TYR A 204 -1.38 0.73 -8.69
N VAL A 205 -0.97 0.53 -9.95
CA VAL A 205 -1.70 -0.33 -10.91
C VAL A 205 -1.90 -1.74 -10.35
N PHE A 206 -0.84 -2.37 -9.85
CA PHE A 206 -0.93 -3.73 -9.26
C PHE A 206 -1.78 -3.77 -7.99
N GLN A 207 -1.65 -2.77 -7.12
CA GLN A 207 -2.45 -2.67 -5.90
C GLN A 207 -3.94 -2.61 -6.24
N VAL A 208 -4.30 -1.78 -7.23
CA VAL A 208 -5.67 -1.59 -7.68
C VAL A 208 -6.23 -2.88 -8.25
N GLN A 209 -5.49 -3.57 -9.12
CA GLN A 209 -5.92 -4.87 -9.62
C GLN A 209 -6.19 -5.85 -8.47
N LYS A 210 -5.31 -5.92 -7.49
CA LYS A 210 -5.48 -6.78 -6.31
C LYS A 210 -6.73 -6.40 -5.50
N GLU A 211 -6.94 -5.11 -5.25
CA GLU A 211 -8.11 -4.61 -4.52
C GLU A 211 -9.41 -4.97 -5.23
N PHE A 212 -9.51 -4.77 -6.55
CA PHE A 212 -10.68 -5.12 -7.35
C PHE A 212 -10.92 -6.64 -7.42
N HIS A 213 -9.86 -7.44 -7.57
CA HIS A 213 -9.98 -8.90 -7.51
C HIS A 213 -10.43 -9.36 -6.12
N ASN A 214 -10.04 -8.68 -5.05
CA ASN A 214 -10.48 -9.02 -3.70
C ASN A 214 -11.87 -8.47 -3.36
N PHE A 215 -12.36 -7.46 -4.09
CA PHE A 215 -13.66 -6.80 -3.87
C PHE A 215 -14.86 -7.73 -4.06
N PHE A 216 -14.74 -8.72 -4.95
CA PHE A 216 -15.85 -9.62 -5.25
C PHE A 216 -15.66 -11.01 -4.65
N ASP A 217 -16.66 -11.48 -3.89
CA ASP A 217 -16.77 -12.87 -3.46
C ASP A 217 -16.80 -13.84 -4.67
N PRO A 218 -16.38 -15.11 -4.53
CA PRO A 218 -16.43 -16.10 -5.62
C PRO A 218 -17.82 -16.23 -6.26
N ASP A 219 -18.87 -16.13 -5.46
CA ASP A 219 -20.25 -16.19 -5.93
C ASP A 219 -20.63 -14.97 -6.78
N MET A 220 -20.12 -13.78 -6.45
CA MET A 220 -20.34 -12.57 -7.24
C MET A 220 -19.50 -12.57 -8.51
N LYS A 221 -18.25 -13.06 -8.43
CA LYS A 221 -17.38 -13.28 -9.60
C LYS A 221 -17.97 -14.27 -10.60
N SER A 222 -18.94 -15.09 -10.21
CA SER A 222 -19.61 -16.02 -11.14
C SER A 222 -20.54 -15.30 -12.13
N ARG A 223 -21.01 -14.09 -11.80
CA ARG A 223 -21.91 -13.30 -12.65
C ARG A 223 -21.18 -12.79 -13.88
N GLU A 224 -21.81 -12.92 -15.04
CA GLU A 224 -21.25 -12.57 -16.35
C GLU A 224 -20.79 -11.11 -16.41
N GLN A 225 -21.58 -10.19 -15.84
CA GLN A 225 -21.26 -8.75 -15.79
C GLN A 225 -19.94 -8.48 -15.04
N ILE A 226 -19.73 -9.11 -13.87
CA ILE A 226 -18.50 -8.92 -13.08
C ILE A 226 -17.31 -9.59 -13.77
N LYS A 227 -17.50 -10.74 -14.42
CA LYS A 227 -16.43 -11.38 -15.20
C LYS A 227 -15.95 -10.47 -16.33
N GLU A 228 -16.88 -9.87 -17.07
CA GLU A 228 -16.56 -8.96 -18.17
C GLU A 228 -15.80 -7.72 -17.69
N MET A 229 -16.23 -7.13 -16.55
CA MET A 229 -15.51 -6.02 -15.90
C MET A 229 -14.09 -6.42 -15.48
N LEU A 230 -13.91 -7.59 -14.86
CA LEU A 230 -12.59 -8.08 -14.44
C LEU A 230 -11.67 -8.38 -15.63
N ILE A 231 -12.22 -8.89 -16.74
CA ILE A 231 -11.47 -9.10 -17.99
C ILE A 231 -11.00 -7.75 -18.55
N ARG A 232 -11.87 -6.73 -18.55
CA ARG A 232 -11.50 -5.37 -18.98
C ARG A 232 -10.42 -4.76 -18.08
N LEU A 233 -10.55 -4.91 -16.77
CA LEU A 233 -9.56 -4.45 -15.78
C LEU A 233 -8.19 -5.09 -16.01
N ASP A 234 -8.16 -6.41 -16.19
CA ASP A 234 -6.93 -7.15 -16.49
C ASP A 234 -6.37 -6.74 -17.86
N GLY A 235 -7.24 -6.38 -18.80
CA GLY A 235 -6.87 -5.84 -20.12
C GLY A 235 -6.26 -4.44 -20.10
N LEU A 236 -6.51 -3.61 -19.08
CA LEU A 236 -5.91 -2.27 -18.96
C LEU A 236 -4.37 -2.30 -18.89
N VAL A 237 -3.80 -3.45 -18.56
CA VAL A 237 -2.36 -3.70 -18.59
C VAL A 237 -1.76 -3.46 -19.97
N SER A 238 -2.52 -3.66 -21.06
CA SER A 238 -2.02 -3.47 -22.42
C SER A 238 -1.53 -2.04 -22.67
N LEU A 239 -2.09 -1.06 -21.95
CA LEU A 239 -1.64 0.34 -21.97
C LEU A 239 -0.17 0.50 -21.59
N PHE A 240 0.37 -0.42 -20.79
CA PHE A 240 1.75 -0.43 -20.33
C PHE A 240 2.65 -1.37 -21.14
N GLU A 241 2.09 -2.44 -21.72
CA GLU A 241 2.85 -3.40 -22.55
C GLU A 241 3.12 -2.91 -23.96
N GLU A 242 2.27 -2.01 -24.48
CA GLU A 242 2.36 -1.49 -25.85
C GLU A 242 3.10 -0.14 -25.93
N VAL A 243 3.68 0.31 -24.82
CA VAL A 243 4.39 1.58 -24.74
C VAL A 243 5.64 1.55 -25.63
N GLY A 244 5.68 2.43 -26.63
CA GLY A 244 6.79 2.56 -27.58
C GLY A 244 8.01 3.35 -27.09
N PHE A 245 8.10 3.63 -25.78
CA PHE A 245 9.15 4.43 -25.16
C PHE A 245 9.59 3.81 -23.83
N ASP A 246 10.75 4.22 -23.31
CA ASP A 246 11.22 3.79 -21.98
C ASP A 246 10.55 4.61 -20.87
N PRO A 247 9.71 4.01 -20.00
CA PRO A 247 9.03 4.71 -18.91
C PRO A 247 9.98 5.35 -17.90
N PHE A 248 11.22 4.87 -17.78
CA PHE A 248 12.21 5.44 -16.87
C PHE A 248 13.00 6.60 -17.48
N SER A 249 12.81 6.90 -18.77
CA SER A 249 13.42 8.06 -19.40
C SER A 249 12.67 9.35 -19.04
N ILE A 250 13.35 10.26 -18.34
CA ILE A 250 12.75 11.52 -17.88
C ILE A 250 12.25 12.44 -19.01
N SER A 251 12.78 12.29 -20.24
CA SER A 251 12.25 13.03 -21.41
C SER A 251 10.80 12.66 -21.72
N GLU A 252 10.40 11.43 -21.37
CA GLU A 252 9.09 10.87 -21.67
C GLU A 252 8.08 11.06 -20.53
N ASN A 253 8.41 11.84 -19.49
CA ASN A 253 7.51 12.13 -18.36
C ASN A 253 6.12 12.62 -18.82
N GLY A 254 6.07 13.45 -19.86
CA GLY A 254 4.81 13.91 -20.43
C GLY A 254 3.97 12.78 -21.05
N ASN A 255 4.61 11.80 -21.68
CA ASN A 255 3.95 10.65 -22.28
C ASN A 255 3.55 9.63 -21.21
N TRP A 256 4.40 9.37 -20.22
CA TRP A 256 4.08 8.52 -19.05
C TRP A 256 2.83 9.03 -18.31
N LYS A 257 2.76 10.34 -18.04
CA LYS A 257 1.58 10.94 -17.40
C LYS A 257 0.30 10.75 -18.21
N LYS A 258 0.37 10.76 -19.54
CA LYS A 258 -0.81 10.47 -20.39
C LYS A 258 -1.24 9.02 -20.24
N VAL A 259 -0.31 8.06 -20.27
CA VAL A 259 -0.62 6.64 -20.05
C VAL A 259 -1.30 6.44 -18.70
N MET A 260 -0.81 7.08 -17.64
CA MET A 260 -1.47 7.04 -16.32
C MET A 260 -2.84 7.70 -16.30
N GLN A 261 -3.02 8.83 -17.00
CA GLN A 261 -4.34 9.47 -17.13
C GLN A 261 -5.33 8.61 -17.91
N ASP A 262 -4.90 7.92 -18.96
CA ASP A 262 -5.71 7.00 -19.73
C ASP A 262 -6.11 5.79 -18.88
N PHE A 263 -5.18 5.26 -18.08
CA PHE A 263 -5.46 4.21 -17.10
C PHE A 263 -6.49 4.67 -16.06
N ASP A 264 -6.29 5.84 -15.43
CA ASP A 264 -7.23 6.37 -14.43
C ASP A 264 -8.61 6.66 -15.02
N SER A 265 -8.67 7.13 -16.27
CA SER A 265 -9.95 7.38 -16.96
C SER A 265 -10.69 6.09 -17.27
N ALA A 266 -9.98 5.08 -17.83
CA ALA A 266 -10.56 3.77 -18.11
C ALA A 266 -11.01 3.06 -16.83
N LEU A 267 -10.26 3.25 -15.75
CA LEU A 267 -10.60 2.70 -14.44
C LEU A 267 -11.80 3.42 -13.82
N GLY A 268 -11.93 4.74 -13.97
CA GLY A 268 -13.11 5.48 -13.54
C GLY A 268 -14.40 4.95 -14.17
N VAL A 269 -14.37 4.54 -15.44
CA VAL A 269 -15.52 3.89 -16.10
C VAL A 269 -15.87 2.56 -15.42
N ILE A 270 -14.87 1.75 -15.05
CA ILE A 270 -15.11 0.49 -14.33
C ILE A 270 -15.66 0.78 -12.92
N GLU A 271 -15.17 1.82 -12.24
CA GLU A 271 -15.71 2.22 -10.94
C GLU A 271 -17.18 2.63 -11.01
N GLU A 272 -17.57 3.39 -12.05
CA GLU A 272 -18.97 3.75 -12.30
C GLU A 272 -19.84 2.51 -12.56
N GLU A 273 -19.37 1.55 -13.35
CA GLU A 273 -20.08 0.28 -13.59
C GLU A 273 -20.24 -0.55 -12.29
N ILE A 274 -19.26 -0.52 -11.39
CA ILE A 274 -19.37 -1.16 -10.07
C ILE A 274 -20.42 -0.45 -9.23
N ILE A 275 -20.41 0.88 -9.22
CA ILE A 275 -21.41 1.69 -8.53
C ILE A 275 -22.83 1.37 -9.04
N GLU A 276 -23.01 1.27 -10.35
CA GLU A 276 -24.29 0.88 -10.97
C GLU A 276 -24.68 -0.56 -10.60
N PHE A 277 -23.73 -1.50 -10.59
CA PHE A 277 -23.97 -2.88 -10.18
C PHE A 277 -24.40 -2.98 -8.71
N VAL A 278 -23.74 -2.22 -7.84
CA VAL A 278 -24.12 -2.08 -6.43
C VAL A 278 -25.56 -1.55 -6.39
N ASP A 279 -25.89 -0.47 -7.09
CA ASP A 279 -27.24 0.11 -7.09
C ASP A 279 -28.32 -0.88 -7.55
N LEU A 280 -28.09 -1.60 -8.64
CA LEU A 280 -29.00 -2.63 -9.15
C LEU A 280 -29.17 -3.78 -8.17
N SER A 281 -28.11 -4.15 -7.47
CA SER A 281 -28.17 -5.20 -6.45
C SER A 281 -29.05 -4.78 -5.27
N PHE A 282 -29.06 -3.49 -4.92
CA PHE A 282 -29.87 -2.96 -3.83
C PHE A 282 -31.35 -2.85 -4.22
N GLN A 283 -31.65 -2.45 -5.46
CA GLN A 283 -33.03 -2.38 -5.96
C GLN A 283 -33.72 -3.75 -5.99
N ASN A 284 -32.96 -4.83 -6.21
CA ASN A 284 -33.50 -6.19 -6.26
C ASN A 284 -33.73 -6.82 -4.87
N LEU A 285 -33.21 -6.23 -3.80
CA LEU A 285 -33.31 -6.79 -2.45
C LEU A 285 -34.50 -6.20 -1.68
N GLN A 286 -35.51 -7.04 -1.41
CA GLN A 286 -36.74 -6.65 -0.71
C GLN A 286 -36.59 -6.58 0.83
N SER A 287 -35.45 -6.98 1.38
CA SER A 287 -35.23 -7.04 2.84
C SER A 287 -33.99 -6.28 3.26
N SER A 288 -34.14 -5.34 4.20
CA SER A 288 -33.04 -4.59 4.80
C SER A 288 -31.92 -5.49 5.36
N ALA A 289 -32.23 -6.67 5.89
CA ALA A 289 -31.25 -7.62 6.41
C ALA A 289 -30.29 -8.14 5.33
N ALA A 290 -30.82 -8.51 4.16
CA ALA A 290 -30.01 -9.02 3.05
C ALA A 290 -29.12 -7.91 2.46
N VAL A 291 -29.64 -6.68 2.41
CA VAL A 291 -28.87 -5.51 1.96
C VAL A 291 -27.74 -5.18 2.93
N PHE A 292 -28.00 -5.25 4.24
CA PHE A 292 -26.96 -5.04 5.26
C PHE A 292 -25.85 -6.08 5.21
N GLU A 293 -26.15 -7.36 4.98
CA GLU A 293 -25.11 -8.38 4.83
C GLU A 293 -24.26 -8.15 3.57
N MET A 294 -24.86 -7.70 2.48
CA MET A 294 -24.14 -7.34 1.26
C MET A 294 -23.23 -6.12 1.47
N LEU A 295 -23.74 -5.07 2.11
CA LEU A 295 -22.96 -3.88 2.49
C LEU A 295 -21.78 -4.21 3.40
N LEU A 296 -22.01 -5.07 4.40
CA LEU A 296 -20.97 -5.53 5.32
C LEU A 296 -19.82 -6.25 4.62
N LYS A 297 -20.14 -7.04 3.58
CA LYS A 297 -19.13 -7.72 2.76
C LYS A 297 -18.28 -6.70 2.00
N PHE A 298 -18.90 -5.68 1.41
CA PHE A 298 -18.17 -4.64 0.68
C PHE A 298 -17.29 -3.77 1.59
N GLN A 299 -17.69 -3.51 2.84
CA GLN A 299 -16.91 -2.71 3.78
C GLN A 299 -15.65 -3.41 4.30
N GLN A 300 -15.62 -4.74 4.33
CA GLN A 300 -14.47 -5.50 4.84
C GLN A 300 -13.27 -5.49 3.88
N ILE A 301 -13.45 -4.95 2.68
CA ILE A 301 -12.45 -4.96 1.62
C ILE A 301 -11.96 -3.52 1.45
N PRO A 302 -10.62 -3.27 1.50
CA PRO A 302 -10.09 -1.95 1.21
C PRO A 302 -10.51 -1.55 -0.21
N SER A 303 -11.40 -0.57 -0.29
CA SER A 303 -11.95 -0.08 -1.55
C SER A 303 -11.48 1.36 -1.79
N ARG A 304 -11.58 1.81 -3.04
CA ARG A 304 -11.23 3.18 -3.38
C ARG A 304 -12.24 4.17 -2.80
N LYS A 305 -11.77 5.38 -2.54
CA LYS A 305 -12.55 6.45 -1.90
C LYS A 305 -13.93 6.69 -2.56
N ALA A 306 -14.02 6.62 -3.88
CA ALA A 306 -15.29 6.80 -4.60
C ALA A 306 -16.32 5.70 -4.27
N ILE A 307 -15.89 4.44 -4.28
CA ILE A 307 -16.72 3.29 -3.92
C ILE A 307 -17.07 3.36 -2.43
N ASP A 308 -16.11 3.66 -1.56
CA ASP A 308 -16.33 3.82 -0.13
C ASP A 308 -17.35 4.93 0.19
N ASP A 309 -17.25 6.08 -0.48
CA ASP A 309 -18.16 7.20 -0.30
C ASP A 309 -19.57 6.88 -0.83
N HIS A 310 -19.66 6.14 -1.95
CA HIS A 310 -20.95 5.66 -2.46
C HIS A 310 -21.58 4.60 -1.55
N LEU A 311 -20.81 3.64 -1.05
CA LEU A 311 -21.28 2.64 -0.09
C LEU A 311 -21.81 3.31 1.18
N LYS A 312 -21.13 4.35 1.71
CA LYS A 312 -21.62 5.16 2.84
C LYS A 312 -22.98 5.80 2.56
N GLN A 313 -23.20 6.36 1.36
CA GLN A 313 -24.50 6.91 1.01
C GLN A 313 -25.58 5.82 0.99
N LYS A 314 -25.28 4.64 0.43
CA LYS A 314 -26.23 3.50 0.46
C LYS A 314 -26.51 2.99 1.86
N PHE A 315 -25.58 3.08 2.81
CA PHE A 315 -25.88 2.76 4.20
C PHE A 315 -27.01 3.63 4.75
N ASP A 316 -27.02 4.93 4.46
CA ASP A 316 -28.07 5.84 4.92
C ASP A 316 -29.43 5.49 4.30
N ASP A 317 -29.46 5.12 3.01
CA ASP A 317 -30.68 4.66 2.33
C ASP A 317 -31.26 3.39 2.98
N VAL A 318 -30.40 2.43 3.34
CA VAL A 318 -30.82 1.18 3.98
C VAL A 318 -31.33 1.42 5.40
N LEU A 319 -30.78 2.41 6.10
CA LEU A 319 -31.28 2.83 7.40
C LEU A 319 -32.68 3.44 7.31
N ILE A 320 -32.96 4.22 6.26
CA ILE A 320 -34.30 4.74 5.97
C ILE A 320 -35.26 3.59 5.66
N GLN A 321 -34.84 2.61 4.85
CA GLN A 321 -35.65 1.43 4.54
C GLN A 321 -35.98 0.62 5.81
N TYR A 322 -35.01 0.39 6.69
CA TYR A 322 -35.25 -0.29 7.97
C TYR A 322 -36.23 0.49 8.86
N CYS A 323 -36.12 1.82 8.92
CA CYS A 323 -37.09 2.67 9.60
C CYS A 323 -38.52 2.45 9.10
N SER A 324 -38.70 2.38 7.78
CA SER A 324 -40.00 2.12 7.14
C SER A 324 -40.50 0.69 7.41
N GLU A 325 -39.62 -0.30 7.43
CA GLU A 325 -39.97 -1.68 7.81
C GLU A 325 -40.46 -1.75 9.27
N VAL A 326 -39.82 -1.03 10.20
CA VAL A 326 -40.25 -0.95 11.60
C VAL A 326 -41.61 -0.25 11.72
N ASP A 327 -41.86 0.82 10.96
CA ASP A 327 -43.17 1.48 10.91
C ASP A 327 -44.25 0.54 10.42
N ARG A 328 -44.01 -0.20 9.34
CA ARG A 328 -44.96 -1.19 8.82
C ARG A 328 -45.27 -2.27 9.85
N ILE A 329 -44.27 -2.73 10.60
CA ILE A 329 -44.47 -3.70 11.68
C ILE A 329 -45.29 -3.10 12.83
N ASN A 330 -45.06 -1.84 13.19
CA ASN A 330 -45.90 -1.13 14.17
C ASN A 330 -47.36 -1.02 13.69
N GLU A 331 -47.59 -0.69 12.43
CA GLU A 331 -48.93 -0.61 11.84
C GLU A 331 -49.66 -1.96 11.87
N ILE A 332 -48.99 -3.04 11.45
CA ILE A 332 -49.51 -4.41 11.54
C ILE A 332 -49.83 -4.76 13.00
N PHE A 333 -48.92 -4.43 13.92
CA PHE A 333 -49.14 -4.67 15.34
C PHE A 333 -50.36 -3.93 15.87
N ASP A 334 -50.52 -2.65 15.55
CA ASP A 334 -51.65 -1.85 16.03
C ASP A 334 -52.99 -2.26 15.40
N ALA A 335 -52.99 -2.68 14.14
CA ALA A 335 -54.18 -3.18 13.45
C ALA A 335 -54.64 -4.55 13.95
N GLU A 336 -53.71 -5.47 14.19
CA GLU A 336 -54.02 -6.88 14.46
C GLU A 336 -53.93 -7.29 15.93
N LYS A 337 -53.41 -6.44 16.85
CA LYS A 337 -53.24 -6.79 18.29
C LYS A 337 -54.51 -7.29 18.99
N SER A 338 -55.68 -6.85 18.53
CA SER A 338 -56.98 -7.24 19.07
C SER A 338 -57.40 -8.65 18.65
N LYS A 339 -57.08 -9.05 17.42
CA LYS A 339 -57.36 -10.37 16.85
C LYS A 339 -56.23 -10.78 15.90
N PRO A 340 -55.09 -11.26 16.44
CA PRO A 340 -53.94 -11.56 15.62
C PRO A 340 -54.22 -12.75 14.69
N PRO A 341 -53.62 -12.80 13.50
CA PRO A 341 -53.73 -13.94 12.60
C PRO A 341 -53.06 -15.16 13.23
N LEU A 342 -53.87 -16.16 13.58
CA LEU A 342 -53.43 -17.39 14.23
C LEU A 342 -53.32 -18.54 13.22
N VAL A 343 -52.28 -19.35 13.38
CA VAL A 343 -52.19 -20.65 12.70
C VAL A 343 -53.30 -21.57 13.22
N LYS A 344 -53.91 -22.36 12.34
CA LYS A 344 -54.99 -23.30 12.70
C LYS A 344 -54.55 -24.20 13.87
N CYS A 345 -55.49 -24.47 14.79
CA CYS A 345 -55.32 -25.37 15.95
C CYS A 345 -54.34 -24.90 17.04
N VAL A 346 -54.01 -23.60 17.12
CA VAL A 346 -53.22 -23.03 18.22
C VAL A 346 -54.14 -22.34 19.23
N ALA A 347 -53.87 -22.53 20.53
CA ALA A 347 -54.61 -21.85 21.59
C ALA A 347 -54.54 -20.32 21.42
N PRO A 348 -55.64 -19.57 21.60
CA PRO A 348 -55.70 -18.13 21.30
C PRO A 348 -54.61 -17.30 21.99
N VAL A 349 -54.31 -17.57 23.27
CA VAL A 349 -53.28 -16.86 24.04
C VAL A 349 -51.88 -17.19 23.51
N ALA A 350 -51.54 -18.47 23.41
CA ALA A 350 -50.23 -18.93 22.93
C ALA A 350 -49.96 -18.49 21.47
N GLY A 351 -51.00 -18.50 20.63
CA GLY A 351 -50.92 -18.05 19.25
C GLY A 351 -50.67 -16.53 19.15
N SER A 352 -51.34 -15.74 19.98
CA SER A 352 -51.15 -14.28 20.04
C SER A 352 -49.73 -13.92 20.47
N ILE A 353 -49.18 -14.61 21.48
CA ILE A 353 -47.79 -14.43 21.93
C ILE A 353 -46.82 -14.84 20.82
N ARG A 354 -47.07 -15.95 20.12
CA ARG A 354 -46.20 -16.41 19.03
C ARG A 354 -46.18 -15.42 17.85
N TRP A 355 -47.33 -14.85 17.49
CA TRP A 355 -47.42 -13.78 16.49
C TRP A 355 -46.60 -12.55 16.90
N ALA A 356 -46.77 -12.07 18.13
CA ALA A 356 -46.00 -10.94 18.68
C ALA A 356 -44.48 -11.19 18.62
N ARG A 357 -44.03 -12.39 19.02
CA ARG A 357 -42.62 -12.80 18.93
C ARG A 357 -42.10 -12.85 17.49
N THR A 358 -42.95 -13.21 16.54
CA THR A 358 -42.57 -13.27 15.12
C THR A 358 -42.29 -11.87 14.59
N LEU A 359 -43.16 -10.89 14.90
CA LEU A 359 -42.94 -9.47 14.58
C LEU A 359 -41.65 -8.93 15.23
N LEU A 360 -41.43 -9.25 16.50
CA LEU A 360 -40.19 -8.88 17.20
C LEU A 360 -38.94 -9.49 16.55
N CYS A 361 -39.02 -10.74 16.08
CA CYS A 361 -37.92 -11.40 15.39
C CYS A 361 -37.58 -10.70 14.07
N HIS A 362 -38.60 -10.29 13.31
CA HIS A 362 -38.44 -9.58 12.05
C HIS A 362 -37.68 -8.25 12.20
N ILE A 363 -37.99 -7.44 13.21
CA ILE A 363 -37.26 -6.18 13.45
C ILE A 363 -35.89 -6.42 14.11
N LYS A 364 -35.70 -7.54 14.81
CA LYS A 364 -34.45 -7.83 15.52
C LYS A 364 -33.32 -8.30 14.59
N GLN A 365 -33.62 -9.04 13.52
CA GLN A 365 -32.56 -9.57 12.64
C GLN A 365 -31.74 -8.47 11.95
N PRO A 366 -32.34 -7.45 11.29
CA PRO A 366 -31.58 -6.39 10.62
C PRO A 366 -30.75 -5.54 11.58
N ILE A 367 -31.30 -5.18 12.76
CA ILE A 367 -30.60 -4.32 13.73
C ILE A 367 -29.37 -5.02 14.32
N LEU A 368 -29.36 -6.35 14.44
CA LEU A 368 -28.18 -7.07 14.91
C LEU A 368 -27.03 -7.02 13.90
N SER A 369 -27.33 -7.11 12.61
CA SER A 369 -26.33 -6.93 11.54
C SER A 369 -25.79 -5.50 11.54
N PHE A 370 -26.65 -4.50 11.74
CA PHE A 370 -26.25 -3.10 11.86
C PHE A 370 -25.27 -2.85 13.03
N LEU A 371 -25.54 -3.43 14.20
CA LEU A 371 -24.71 -3.24 15.40
C LEU A 371 -23.29 -3.81 15.28
N LYS A 372 -23.02 -4.68 14.31
CA LYS A 372 -21.66 -5.20 14.06
C LYS A 372 -20.73 -4.14 13.46
N VAL A 373 -21.25 -3.06 12.88
CA VAL A 373 -20.43 -1.99 12.27
C VAL A 373 -20.13 -0.89 13.28
N ALA A 374 -18.96 -0.99 13.92
CA ALA A 374 -18.54 -0.07 14.98
C ALA A 374 -18.40 1.40 14.53
N GLN A 375 -18.04 1.66 13.27
CA GLN A 375 -17.89 3.02 12.73
C GLN A 375 -19.23 3.77 12.62
N MET A 376 -20.35 3.05 12.54
CA MET A 376 -21.68 3.62 12.25
C MET A 376 -22.55 3.83 13.50
N LEU A 377 -22.03 3.53 14.69
CA LEU A 377 -22.74 3.72 15.95
C LEU A 377 -22.78 5.19 16.42
N LYS A 378 -22.14 6.12 15.70
CA LYS A 378 -21.92 7.51 16.12
C LYS A 378 -22.80 8.55 15.41
N SER A 379 -23.56 8.19 14.38
CA SER A 379 -24.44 9.15 13.70
C SER A 379 -25.72 9.43 14.51
N GLU A 380 -26.29 10.64 14.38
CA GLU A 380 -27.57 10.99 15.01
C GLU A 380 -28.71 10.07 14.52
N GLN A 381 -28.70 9.71 13.23
CA GLN A 381 -29.66 8.77 12.64
C GLN A 381 -29.57 7.36 13.26
N SER A 382 -28.35 6.86 13.53
CA SER A 382 -28.14 5.58 14.22
C SER A 382 -28.79 5.56 15.61
N ASN A 383 -28.75 6.68 16.33
CA ASN A 383 -29.38 6.79 17.65
C ASN A 383 -30.91 6.84 17.56
N MET A 384 -31.47 7.58 16.60
CA MET A 384 -32.91 7.58 16.36
C MET A 384 -33.46 6.18 16.05
N ILE A 385 -32.74 5.42 15.23
CA ILE A 385 -33.13 4.06 14.84
C ILE A 385 -33.10 3.11 16.04
N LYS A 386 -32.08 3.21 16.90
CA LYS A 386 -31.99 2.43 18.15
C LYS A 386 -33.16 2.74 19.08
N ILE A 387 -33.53 4.02 19.22
CA ILE A 387 -34.67 4.44 20.04
C ILE A 387 -35.96 3.86 19.47
N LYS A 388 -36.19 4.02 18.16
CA LYS A 388 -37.39 3.52 17.49
C LYS A 388 -37.55 2.00 17.60
N TYR A 389 -36.48 1.25 17.36
CA TYR A 389 -36.46 -0.20 17.59
C TYR A 389 -36.77 -0.55 19.05
N LYS A 390 -36.15 0.15 20.01
CA LYS A 390 -36.34 -0.10 21.44
C LYS A 390 -37.79 0.13 21.86
N ASP A 391 -38.41 1.22 21.41
CA ASP A 391 -39.78 1.57 21.74
C ASP A 391 -40.77 0.54 21.19
N THR A 392 -40.62 0.13 19.92
CA THR A 392 -41.42 -0.95 19.32
C THR A 392 -41.21 -2.28 20.04
N ALA A 393 -39.96 -2.65 20.33
CA ALA A 393 -39.64 -3.90 21.02
C ALA A 393 -40.22 -3.95 22.43
N LEU A 394 -40.23 -2.82 23.15
CA LEU A 394 -40.84 -2.71 24.47
C LEU A 394 -42.37 -2.87 24.38
N ARG A 395 -43.04 -2.19 23.46
CA ARG A 395 -44.49 -2.32 23.24
C ARG A 395 -44.91 -3.76 22.95
N ILE A 396 -44.17 -4.47 22.09
CA ILE A 396 -44.46 -5.87 21.76
C ILE A 396 -44.25 -6.77 22.99
N ARG A 397 -43.18 -6.55 23.78
CA ARG A 397 -42.93 -7.29 25.02
C ARG A 397 -43.99 -7.05 26.08
N GLU A 398 -44.42 -5.80 26.28
CA GLU A 398 -45.48 -5.45 27.22
C GLU A 398 -46.80 -6.16 26.87
N TYR A 399 -47.10 -6.26 25.57
CA TYR A 399 -48.24 -7.05 25.10
C TYR A 399 -48.11 -8.55 25.43
N GLU A 400 -46.93 -9.14 25.22
CA GLU A 400 -46.68 -10.54 25.59
C GLU A 400 -46.86 -10.77 27.10
N THR A 401 -46.25 -9.92 27.93
CA THR A 401 -46.33 -10.01 29.39
C THR A 401 -47.77 -9.87 29.87
N LYS A 402 -48.50 -8.86 29.36
CA LYS A 402 -49.89 -8.64 29.72
C LYS A 402 -50.78 -9.81 29.33
N LYS A 403 -50.64 -10.35 28.12
CA LYS A 403 -51.40 -11.54 27.67
C LYS A 403 -51.12 -12.76 28.53
N TYR A 404 -49.87 -12.94 28.97
CA TYR A 404 -49.50 -14.04 29.87
C TYR A 404 -50.09 -13.85 31.27
N GLU A 405 -49.99 -12.65 31.85
CA GLU A 405 -50.56 -12.32 33.16
C GLU A 405 -52.08 -12.45 33.20
N ASP A 406 -52.76 -11.96 32.16
CA ASP A 406 -54.22 -12.08 32.02
C ASP A 406 -54.64 -13.56 31.95
N TRP A 407 -53.92 -14.37 31.15
CA TRP A 407 -54.14 -15.82 31.07
C TRP A 407 -53.88 -16.52 32.41
N LEU A 408 -52.83 -16.12 33.14
CA LEU A 408 -52.48 -16.73 34.42
C LEU A 408 -53.56 -16.45 35.47
N LYS A 409 -54.05 -15.21 35.58
CA LYS A 409 -55.17 -14.84 36.46
C LYS A 409 -56.47 -15.59 36.11
N GLU A 410 -56.79 -15.66 34.82
CA GLU A 410 -57.99 -16.38 34.35
C GLU A 410 -57.87 -17.88 34.64
N THR A 411 -56.70 -18.45 34.41
CA THR A 411 -56.43 -19.86 34.70
C THR A 411 -56.50 -20.14 36.19
N GLU A 412 -55.92 -19.31 37.07
CA GLU A 412 -56.00 -19.48 38.54
C GLU A 412 -57.44 -19.49 39.05
N ASN A 413 -58.30 -18.62 38.50
CA ASN A 413 -59.72 -18.57 38.84
C ASN A 413 -60.48 -19.85 38.40
N ILE A 414 -60.08 -20.44 37.27
CA ILE A 414 -60.74 -21.60 36.68
C ILE A 414 -60.08 -22.93 37.11
N TRP A 415 -58.86 -22.89 37.64
CA TRP A 415 -58.04 -24.07 37.98
C TRP A 415 -58.69 -24.95 39.04
N SER A 416 -59.34 -24.31 40.02
CA SER A 416 -60.12 -24.99 41.05
C SER A 416 -61.30 -25.77 40.48
N LEU A 417 -61.92 -25.27 39.40
CA LEU A 417 -63.03 -25.88 38.68
C LEU A 417 -62.55 -27.01 37.76
N LEU A 418 -61.41 -26.83 37.07
CA LEU A 418 -60.83 -27.82 36.17
C LEU A 418 -60.29 -29.07 36.88
N LYS A 419 -59.94 -28.95 38.17
CA LYS A 419 -59.54 -30.08 39.01
C LYS A 419 -60.72 -30.88 39.56
N GLN A 420 -61.95 -30.41 39.38
CA GLN A 420 -63.12 -31.17 39.81
C GLN A 420 -63.35 -32.34 38.86
N PRO A 421 -63.67 -33.54 39.38
CA PRO A 421 -64.09 -34.65 38.54
C PRO A 421 -65.32 -34.24 37.74
N LEU A 422 -65.30 -34.41 36.41
CA LEU A 422 -66.48 -34.18 35.56
C LEU A 422 -67.67 -35.07 35.98
N LEU A 423 -67.39 -36.19 36.64
CA LEU A 423 -68.36 -37.13 37.20
C LEU A 423 -67.85 -37.59 38.58
N THR A 424 -68.69 -37.46 39.61
CA THR A 424 -68.45 -38.04 40.95
C THR A 424 -69.39 -39.22 41.17
N ILE A 425 -68.85 -40.34 41.63
CA ILE A 425 -69.64 -41.53 41.99
C ILE A 425 -70.33 -41.22 43.34
N ARG A 426 -71.67 -41.24 43.37
CA ARG A 426 -72.42 -41.20 44.64
C ARG A 426 -72.26 -42.56 45.32
N GLU A 427 -71.55 -42.61 46.44
CA GLU A 427 -71.69 -43.73 47.37
C GLU A 427 -73.04 -43.57 48.08
N ASN A 428 -73.99 -44.46 47.77
CA ASN A 428 -75.21 -44.58 48.55
C ASN A 428 -74.83 -45.10 49.94
N GLN A 429 -74.99 -44.25 50.96
CA GLN A 429 -75.16 -44.71 52.33
C GLN A 429 -76.53 -45.40 52.40
N ASP A 430 -76.56 -46.71 52.19
CA ASP A 430 -77.57 -47.63 52.69
C ASP A 430 -77.07 -49.08 52.48
N LEU A 431 -76.32 -49.58 53.48
CA LEU A 431 -76.58 -50.83 54.22
C LEU A 431 -75.47 -51.10 55.25
#